data_AF-A0A4R1BDB2-F1
#
_entry.id   AF-A0A4R1BDB2-F1
#
_cell.length_a   1.000
_cell.length_b   1.000
_cell.length_c   1.000
_cell.angle_alpha   90.00
_cell.angle_beta   90.00
_cell.angle_gamma   90.00
#
_symmetry.space_group_name_H-M   'P 1'
#
loop_
_entity.id
_entity.type
_entity.pdbx_description
1 polymer ?
#
loop_
_entity_poly.entity_id
_entity_poly.type
_entity_poly.pdbx_seq_one_letter_code
_entity_poly.pdbx_strand_id
1 'polypeptide(L)'
;MENETRFLTFLTAGCTLAAALFGFGASMFSFQGAYEDNPVFVGAVQLMRVLALLVLALVLVFRGGWRGVIAAGCMVVGATFLEWLFYPFSFTLASVSDPAGYAARFGEVTRPGYAEWAVFDIFFITIAAALAQSLRVIAFIRPRDE
;
A
#
# COMPACT_ATOMS: atom_id res chain seq x y z
N MET A 1 -5.71 21.75 -17.87
CA MET A 1 -6.22 21.91 -16.48
C MET A 1 -7.35 20.93 -16.10
N GLU A 2 -8.56 20.99 -16.69
CA GLU A 2 -9.65 20.08 -16.28
C GLU A 2 -9.37 18.60 -16.62
N ASN A 3 -8.90 18.34 -17.85
CA ASN A 3 -8.52 16.98 -18.28
C ASN A 3 -7.33 16.41 -17.48
N GLU A 4 -6.36 17.25 -17.15
CA GLU A 4 -5.17 16.88 -16.37
C GLU A 4 -5.53 16.51 -14.93
N THR A 5 -6.46 17.26 -14.32
CA THR A 5 -6.95 16.97 -12.97
C THR A 5 -7.75 15.66 -12.97
N ARG A 6 -8.65 15.47 -13.95
CA ARG A 6 -9.40 14.21 -14.10
C ARG A 6 -8.47 13.02 -14.31
N PHE A 7 -7.45 13.16 -15.16
CA PHE A 7 -6.47 12.11 -15.41
C PHE A 7 -5.74 11.72 -14.12
N LEU A 8 -5.25 12.69 -13.35
CA LEU A 8 -4.59 12.42 -12.08
C LEU A 8 -5.52 11.74 -11.07
N THR A 9 -6.80 12.14 -11.02
CA THR A 9 -7.80 11.49 -10.16
C THR A 9 -8.01 10.02 -10.55
N PHE A 10 -8.21 9.72 -11.84
CA PHE A 10 -8.35 8.34 -12.31
C PHE A 10 -7.09 7.51 -12.06
N LEU A 11 -5.92 8.09 -12.30
CA LEU A 11 -4.64 7.44 -12.00
C LEU A 11 -4.52 7.13 -10.50
N THR A 12 -4.90 8.07 -9.65
CA THR A 12 -4.90 7.88 -8.18
C THR A 12 -5.83 6.74 -7.77
N ALA A 13 -7.04 6.70 -8.32
CA ALA A 13 -7.99 5.61 -8.07
C ALA A 13 -7.42 4.25 -8.51
N GLY A 14 -6.83 4.19 -9.71
CA GLY A 14 -6.18 2.98 -10.23
C GLY A 14 -5.00 2.52 -9.36
N CYS A 15 -4.12 3.44 -8.97
CA CYS A 15 -3.01 3.16 -8.06
C CYS A 15 -3.49 2.70 -6.68
N THR A 16 -4.58 3.30 -6.16
CA THR A 16 -5.16 2.91 -4.86
C THR A 16 -5.70 1.48 -4.93
N LEU A 17 -6.43 1.14 -6.00
CA LEU A 17 -6.94 -0.21 -6.19
C LEU A 17 -5.80 -1.23 -6.35
N ALA A 18 -4.79 -0.91 -7.15
CA ALA A 18 -3.62 -1.77 -7.34
C ALA A 18 -2.86 -2.00 -6.02
N ALA A 19 -2.65 -0.94 -5.24
CA ALA A 19 -2.03 -1.01 -3.91
C ALA A 19 -2.86 -1.89 -2.95
N ALA A 20 -4.17 -1.67 -2.88
CA ALA A 20 -5.05 -2.46 -2.01
C ALA A 20 -5.07 -3.95 -2.38
N LEU A 21 -5.11 -4.29 -3.68
CA LEU A 21 -5.04 -5.67 -4.14
C LEU A 21 -3.70 -6.33 -3.79
N PHE A 22 -2.59 -5.59 -3.97
CA PHE A 22 -1.27 -6.08 -3.60
C PHE A 22 -1.15 -6.29 -2.09
N GLY A 23 -1.61 -5.33 -1.28
CA GLY A 23 -1.58 -5.42 0.17
C GLY A 23 -2.50 -6.51 0.74
N PHE A 24 -3.63 -6.76 0.08
CA PHE A 24 -4.50 -7.90 0.38
C PHE A 24 -3.75 -9.22 0.21
N GLY A 25 -3.11 -9.41 -0.96
CA GLY A 25 -2.30 -10.60 -1.22
C GLY A 25 -1.13 -10.72 -0.24
N ALA A 26 -0.45 -9.62 0.04
CA ALA A 26 0.64 -9.59 1.02
C ALA A 26 0.18 -9.99 2.43
N SER A 27 -1.02 -9.57 2.85
CA SER A 27 -1.60 -9.99 4.13
C SER A 27 -1.88 -11.48 4.17
N MET A 28 -2.51 -12.02 3.11
CA MET A 28 -2.78 -13.46 2.97
C MET A 28 -1.48 -14.29 3.03
N PHE A 29 -0.47 -13.93 2.24
CA PHE A 29 0.82 -14.65 2.24
C PHE A 29 1.60 -14.45 3.55
N SER A 30 1.43 -13.32 4.24
CA SER A 30 2.05 -13.11 5.55
C SER A 30 1.46 -14.05 6.60
N PHE A 31 0.14 -14.31 6.56
CA PHE A 31 -0.48 -15.31 7.43
C PHE A 31 0.05 -16.73 7.13
N GLN A 32 0.23 -17.07 5.85
CA GLN A 32 0.83 -18.35 5.45
C GLN A 32 2.27 -18.50 5.94
N GLY A 33 3.11 -17.49 5.72
CA GLY A 33 4.48 -17.48 6.22
C GLY A 33 4.54 -17.56 7.75
N ALA A 34 3.62 -16.89 8.45
CA ALA A 34 3.54 -16.93 9.91
C ALA A 34 3.06 -18.29 10.41
N TYR A 35 2.18 -18.98 9.67
CA TYR A 35 1.74 -20.34 9.98
C TYR A 35 2.88 -21.36 9.83
N GLU A 36 3.71 -21.17 8.80
CA GLU A 36 4.88 -22.01 8.49
C GLU A 36 6.15 -21.64 9.29
N ASP A 37 6.06 -20.76 10.28
CA ASP A 37 7.22 -20.28 11.07
C ASP A 37 8.37 -19.73 10.22
N ASN A 38 8.03 -19.06 9.11
CA ASN A 38 9.01 -18.51 8.16
C ASN A 38 9.05 -16.96 8.22
N PRO A 39 9.76 -16.38 9.21
CA PRO A 39 9.80 -14.92 9.39
C PRO A 39 10.52 -14.20 8.24
N VAL A 40 11.45 -14.87 7.56
CA VAL A 40 12.15 -14.31 6.39
C VAL A 40 11.18 -14.10 5.24
N PHE A 41 10.30 -15.07 4.98
CA PHE A 41 9.26 -14.95 3.96
C PHE A 41 8.25 -13.84 4.30
N VAL A 42 7.78 -13.78 5.56
CA VAL A 42 6.87 -12.71 6.01
C VAL A 42 7.52 -11.33 5.83
N GLY A 43 8.78 -11.18 6.23
CA GLY A 43 9.54 -9.95 6.04
C GLY A 43 9.68 -9.56 4.57
N ALA A 44 9.99 -10.52 3.69
CA ALA A 44 10.10 -10.29 2.25
C ALA A 44 8.77 -9.85 1.62
N VAL A 45 7.66 -10.48 2.00
CA VAL A 45 6.31 -10.13 1.52
C VAL A 45 5.94 -8.70 1.94
N GLN A 46 6.18 -8.34 3.21
CA GLN A 46 5.90 -6.99 3.71
C GLN A 46 6.81 -5.93 3.07
N LEU A 47 8.08 -6.25 2.84
CA LEU A 47 8.99 -5.38 2.10
C LEU A 47 8.50 -5.12 0.68
N MET A 48 8.07 -6.17 -0.03
CA MET A 48 7.52 -6.04 -1.39
C MET A 48 6.25 -5.19 -1.40
N ARG A 49 5.40 -5.29 -0.38
CA ARG A 49 4.20 -4.44 -0.23
C ARG A 49 4.57 -2.96 -0.11
N VAL A 50 5.53 -2.64 0.76
CA VAL A 50 6.00 -1.25 0.92
C VAL A 50 6.66 -0.73 -0.36
N LEU A 51 7.44 -1.56 -1.07
CA LEU A 51 8.02 -1.20 -2.36
C LEU A 51 6.95 -0.94 -3.42
N ALA A 52 5.89 -1.74 -3.47
CA ALA A 52 4.77 -1.52 -4.38
C ALA A 52 4.08 -0.16 -4.11
N LEU A 53 3.80 0.15 -2.84
CA LEU A 53 3.28 1.46 -2.43
C LEU A 53 4.21 2.60 -2.87
N LEU A 54 5.51 2.44 -2.67
CA LEU A 54 6.51 3.44 -3.05
C LEU A 54 6.54 3.68 -4.55
N VAL A 55 6.57 2.61 -5.35
CA VAL A 55 6.57 2.72 -6.82
C VAL A 55 5.31 3.41 -7.32
N LEU A 56 4.14 3.07 -6.80
CA LEU A 56 2.87 3.70 -7.18
C LEU A 56 2.83 5.18 -6.77
N ALA A 57 3.33 5.51 -5.58
CA ALA A 57 3.46 6.90 -5.14
C ALA A 57 4.40 7.70 -6.05
N LEU A 58 5.53 7.13 -6.45
CA LEU A 58 6.45 7.76 -7.40
C LEU A 58 5.78 8.00 -8.76
N VAL A 59 4.98 7.06 -9.27
CA VAL A 59 4.20 7.26 -10.50
C VAL A 59 3.30 8.49 -10.39
N LEU A 60 2.58 8.64 -9.27
CA LEU A 60 1.71 9.80 -9.03
C LEU A 60 2.51 11.11 -8.94
N VAL A 61 3.65 11.10 -8.24
CA VAL A 61 4.54 12.27 -8.14
C VAL A 61 5.09 12.68 -9.49
N PHE A 62 5.60 11.74 -10.28
CA PHE A 62 6.19 12.04 -11.60
C PHE A 62 5.15 12.56 -12.60
N ARG A 63 3.87 12.16 -12.46
CA ARG A 63 2.78 12.63 -13.33
C ARG A 63 2.10 13.90 -12.82
N GLY A 64 2.03 14.13 -11.51
CA GLY A 64 1.25 15.22 -10.92
C GLY A 64 2.07 16.28 -10.17
N GLY A 65 3.39 16.14 -10.08
CA GLY A 65 4.25 17.03 -9.30
C GLY A 65 3.79 17.14 -7.84
N TRP A 66 3.59 18.36 -7.34
CA TRP A 66 3.06 18.59 -5.98
C TRP A 66 1.63 18.08 -5.78
N ARG A 67 0.78 18.13 -6.81
CA ARG A 67 -0.55 17.48 -6.75
C ARG A 67 -0.41 15.96 -6.69
N GLY A 68 0.62 15.42 -7.31
CA GLY A 68 1.02 14.03 -7.23
C GLY A 68 1.41 13.58 -5.81
N VAL A 69 2.03 14.46 -5.01
CA VAL A 69 2.34 14.19 -3.59
C VAL A 69 1.05 14.06 -2.77
N ILE A 70 0.09 14.97 -2.96
CA ILE A 70 -1.23 14.90 -2.30
C ILE A 70 -1.97 13.63 -2.74
N ALA A 71 -1.96 13.33 -4.04
CA ALA A 71 -2.55 12.11 -4.59
C ALA A 71 -1.93 10.85 -3.99
N ALA A 72 -0.60 10.80 -3.83
CA ALA A 72 0.09 9.68 -3.17
C ALA A 72 -0.33 9.53 -1.70
N GLY A 73 -0.47 10.64 -0.97
CA GLY A 73 -1.01 10.61 0.40
C GLY A 73 -2.43 10.03 0.46
N CYS A 74 -3.34 10.51 -0.41
CA CYS A 74 -4.69 9.96 -0.52
C CYS A 74 -4.71 8.48 -0.90
N MET A 75 -3.84 8.08 -1.83
CA MET A 75 -3.70 6.69 -2.27
C MET A 75 -3.30 5.78 -1.12
N VAL A 76 -2.29 6.16 -0.33
CA VAL A 76 -1.81 5.32 0.78
C VAL A 76 -2.86 5.20 1.88
N VAL A 77 -3.52 6.31 2.25
CA VAL A 77 -4.62 6.27 3.22
C VAL A 77 -5.74 5.35 2.72
N GLY A 78 -6.15 5.49 1.45
CA GLY A 78 -7.18 4.65 0.86
C GLY A 78 -6.80 3.17 0.79
N ALA A 79 -5.59 2.86 0.33
CA ALA A 79 -5.11 1.49 0.18
C ALA A 79 -4.97 0.81 1.56
N THR A 80 -4.33 1.46 2.52
CA THR A 80 -4.18 0.92 3.88
C THR A 80 -5.51 0.76 4.59
N PHE A 81 -6.49 1.64 4.33
CA PHE A 81 -7.84 1.50 4.86
C PHE A 81 -8.56 0.28 4.28
N LEU A 82 -8.43 0.03 2.97
CA LEU A 82 -8.98 -1.16 2.34
C LEU A 82 -8.30 -2.44 2.86
N GLU A 83 -6.98 -2.44 2.99
CA GLU A 83 -6.25 -3.56 3.59
C GLU A 83 -6.71 -3.84 5.02
N TRP A 84 -6.85 -2.79 5.83
CA TRP A 84 -7.37 -2.89 7.19
C TRP A 84 -8.79 -3.47 7.22
N LEU A 85 -9.66 -3.03 6.30
CA LEU A 85 -11.02 -3.54 6.16
C LEU A 85 -11.04 -5.02 5.77
N PHE A 86 -10.18 -5.43 4.84
CA PHE A 86 -10.09 -6.79 4.34
C PHE A 86 -9.19 -7.72 5.18
N TYR A 87 -8.61 -7.21 6.27
CA TYR A 87 -7.69 -7.99 7.10
C TYR A 87 -8.27 -9.34 7.58
N PRO A 88 -9.49 -9.41 8.16
CA PRO A 88 -10.08 -10.70 8.56
C PRO A 88 -10.38 -11.62 7.36
N PHE A 89 -10.70 -11.03 6.21
CA PHE A 89 -10.97 -11.78 5.00
C PHE A 89 -9.68 -12.40 4.42
N SER A 90 -8.55 -11.68 4.49
CA SER A 90 -7.25 -12.22 4.08
C SER A 90 -6.82 -13.40 4.97
N PHE A 91 -7.10 -13.35 6.27
CA PHE A 91 -6.92 -14.49 7.18
C PHE A 91 -7.79 -15.69 6.77
N THR A 92 -9.07 -15.43 6.49
CA THR A 92 -10.02 -16.47 6.07
C THR A 92 -9.50 -17.18 4.82
N LEU A 93 -9.06 -16.44 3.80
CA LEU A 93 -8.48 -17.03 2.58
C LEU A 93 -7.16 -17.76 2.83
N ALA A 94 -6.28 -17.23 3.69
CA ALA A 94 -5.03 -17.89 4.05
C ALA A 94 -5.27 -19.24 4.72
N SER A 95 -6.32 -19.32 5.56
CA SER A 95 -6.67 -20.51 6.34
C SER A 95 -7.41 -21.60 5.56
N VAL A 96 -7.77 -21.38 4.29
CA VAL A 96 -8.61 -22.32 3.51
C VAL A 96 -8.02 -23.73 3.44
N SER A 97 -6.70 -23.87 3.42
CA SER A 97 -6.02 -25.16 3.37
C SER A 97 -6.01 -25.91 4.71
N ASP A 98 -6.03 -25.20 5.84
CA ASP A 98 -6.04 -25.78 7.19
C ASP A 98 -6.73 -24.88 8.23
N PRO A 99 -8.07 -24.81 8.23
CA PRO A 99 -8.79 -23.89 9.12
C PRO A 99 -8.57 -24.19 10.61
N ALA A 100 -8.46 -25.47 10.97
CA ALA A 100 -8.32 -25.90 12.36
C ALA A 100 -6.92 -25.58 12.90
N GLY A 101 -5.86 -25.78 12.11
CA GLY A 101 -4.50 -25.41 12.48
C GLY A 101 -4.35 -23.90 12.66
N TYR A 102 -4.94 -23.11 11.76
CA TYR A 102 -4.93 -21.65 11.89
C TYR A 102 -5.70 -21.16 13.12
N ALA A 103 -6.86 -21.76 13.43
CA ALA A 103 -7.62 -21.42 14.64
C ALA A 103 -6.85 -21.76 15.93
N ALA A 104 -6.15 -22.91 15.97
CA ALA A 104 -5.33 -23.28 17.12
C ALA A 104 -4.12 -22.35 17.33
N ARG A 105 -3.56 -21.80 16.24
CA ARG A 105 -2.37 -20.95 16.28
C ARG A 105 -2.67 -19.47 16.52
N PHE A 106 -3.66 -18.93 15.82
CA PHE A 106 -3.96 -17.49 15.81
C PHE A 106 -5.21 -17.12 16.60
N GLY A 107 -6.06 -18.10 16.95
CA GLY A 107 -7.33 -17.84 17.61
C GLY A 107 -8.29 -17.02 16.75
N GLU A 108 -9.04 -16.13 17.38
CA GLU A 108 -9.95 -15.22 16.69
C GLU A 108 -9.19 -13.96 16.22
N VAL A 109 -9.10 -13.79 14.90
CA VAL A 109 -8.40 -12.65 14.29
C VAL A 109 -9.34 -11.45 14.19
N THR A 110 -9.01 -10.40 14.94
CA THR A 110 -9.70 -9.11 14.89
C THR A 110 -8.81 -8.03 14.25
N ARG A 111 -9.43 -6.94 13.80
CA ARG A 111 -8.71 -5.82 13.19
C ARG A 111 -7.95 -5.03 14.26
N PRO A 112 -6.65 -4.74 14.06
CA PRO A 112 -5.92 -3.85 14.96
C PRO A 112 -6.44 -2.40 14.84
N GLY A 113 -6.00 -1.49 15.71
CA GLY A 113 -6.33 -0.08 15.55
C GLY A 113 -5.82 0.47 14.21
N TYR A 114 -6.65 1.23 13.47
CA TYR A 114 -6.25 1.73 12.14
C TYR A 114 -5.00 2.62 12.19
N ALA A 115 -4.86 3.43 13.26
CA ALA A 115 -3.67 4.26 13.44
C ALA A 115 -2.40 3.42 13.56
N GLU A 116 -2.43 2.35 14.36
CA GLU A 116 -1.29 1.43 14.52
C GLU A 116 -0.96 0.70 13.21
N TRP A 117 -1.99 0.37 12.42
CA TRP A 117 -1.86 -0.30 11.13
C TRP A 117 -1.21 0.58 10.06
N ALA A 118 -1.66 1.83 9.93
CA ALA A 118 -1.37 2.64 8.74
C ALA A 118 -0.30 3.71 8.96
N VAL A 119 0.06 4.04 10.21
CA VAL A 119 0.93 5.19 10.50
C VAL A 119 2.28 5.11 9.78
N PHE A 120 2.93 3.95 9.80
CA PHE A 120 4.24 3.79 9.16
C PHE A 120 4.16 3.97 7.64
N ASP A 121 3.16 3.36 6.99
CA ASP A 121 2.98 3.48 5.54
C ASP A 121 2.67 4.92 5.14
N ILE A 122 1.75 5.58 5.86
CA ILE A 122 1.36 6.97 5.58
C ILE A 122 2.57 7.89 5.73
N PHE A 123 3.31 7.81 6.83
CA PHE A 123 4.48 8.66 7.05
C PHE A 123 5.58 8.37 6.04
N PHE A 124 5.96 7.10 5.88
CA PHE A 124 7.07 6.72 5.02
C PHE A 124 6.82 7.11 3.57
N ILE A 125 5.64 6.77 3.03
CA ILE A 125 5.33 7.04 1.62
C ILE A 125 5.11 8.52 1.35
N THR A 126 4.47 9.26 2.27
CA THR A 126 4.26 10.71 2.09
C THR A 126 5.59 11.47 2.11
N ILE A 127 6.50 11.11 3.02
CA ILE A 127 7.84 11.70 3.07
C ILE A 127 8.63 11.34 1.81
N ALA A 128 8.61 10.07 1.38
CA ALA A 128 9.30 9.63 0.18
C ALA A 128 8.78 10.36 -1.07
N ALA A 129 7.47 10.55 -1.19
CA ALA A 129 6.85 11.31 -2.27
C ALA A 129 7.28 12.78 -2.28
N ALA A 130 7.30 13.43 -1.11
CA ALA A 130 7.74 14.81 -0.97
C ALA A 130 9.24 14.98 -1.30
N LEU A 131 10.09 14.04 -0.86
CA LEU A 131 11.52 14.02 -1.18
C LEU A 131 11.75 13.80 -2.67
N ALA A 132 11.05 12.85 -3.28
CA ALA A 132 11.14 12.58 -4.71
C ALA A 132 10.78 13.81 -5.54
N GLN A 133 9.69 14.50 -5.18
CA GLN A 133 9.29 15.73 -5.86
C GLN A 133 10.30 16.86 -5.63
N SER A 134 10.86 16.99 -4.43
CA SER A 134 11.87 18.01 -4.11
C SER A 134 13.15 17.80 -4.92
N LEU A 135 13.66 16.56 -4.97
CA LEU A 135 14.80 16.19 -5.80
C LEU A 135 14.55 16.48 -7.28
N ARG A 136 13.33 16.20 -7.75
CA ARG A 136 12.94 16.46 -9.14
C ARG A 136 12.98 17.94 -9.50
N VAL A 137 12.51 18.80 -8.59
CA VAL A 137 12.57 20.26 -8.73
C VAL A 137 14.02 20.75 -8.77
N ILE A 138 14.88 20.24 -7.87
CA ILE A 138 16.31 20.60 -7.83
C ILE A 138 17.04 20.15 -9.10
N ALA A 139 16.69 18.98 -9.64
CA ALA A 139 17.28 18.43 -10.85
C ALA A 139 16.75 19.08 -12.15
N PHE A 140 15.91 20.12 -12.07
CA PHE A 140 15.24 20.77 -13.21
C PHE A 140 14.45 19.81 -14.12
N ILE A 141 14.02 18.66 -13.60
CA ILE A 141 13.22 17.69 -14.37
C ILE A 141 11.77 18.22 -14.40
N ARG A 142 11.36 18.79 -15.53
CA ARG A 142 9.98 19.28 -15.71
C ARG A 142 8.96 18.14 -15.67
N PRO A 143 7.72 18.37 -15.22
CA PRO A 143 6.63 17.44 -15.47
C PRO A 143 6.51 17.21 -16.96
N ARG A 144 6.17 15.99 -17.36
CA ARG A 144 5.79 15.76 -18.75
C ARG A 144 4.42 16.40 -18.91
N ASP A 145 4.45 17.67 -19.28
CA ASP A 145 3.29 18.43 -19.73
C ASP A 145 2.94 17.84 -21.11
N GLU A 146 1.93 16.96 -21.16
CA GLU A 146 1.28 16.55 -22.43
C GLU A 146 0.06 17.43 -22.67
#